data_AF-A0A930AY44-F1
#
_entry.id   AF-A0A930AY44-F1
#
_cell.length_a   1.000
_cell.length_b   1.000
_cell.length_c   1.000
_cell.angle_alpha   90.00
_cell.angle_beta   90.00
_cell.angle_gamma   90.00
#
_symmetry.space_group_name_H-M   'P 1'
#
loop_
_entity.id
_entity.type
_entity.pdbx_description
1 polymer ?
#
loop_
_entity_poly.entity_id
_entity_poly.type
_entity_poly.pdbx_seq_one_letter_code
_entity_poly.pdbx_strand_id
1 'polypeptide(L)'
;TIHFVNHTVNKLWENGSESSVEVQLLQDGTPYGAPVELNDANAWTYTWQQLDDSYTWSVVEVNIPEGYQSTTVVSADGLTTTITNTKLVTPAVEDPANPTDTTVTPNKRGESVKTSDSFNALAWSLILGTSFVSILFTMYIRRKIQNEHS
;
A
#
# COMPACT_ATOMS: atom_id res chain seq x y z
N THR A 1 13.36 17.26 -28.08
CA THR A 1 14.14 16.01 -27.91
C THR A 1 13.39 15.17 -26.92
N ILE A 2 13.18 13.90 -27.22
CA ILE A 2 12.56 12.97 -26.27
C ILE A 2 13.65 12.55 -25.28
N HIS A 3 13.35 12.65 -23.99
CA HIS A 3 14.18 12.08 -22.94
C HIS A 3 13.52 10.80 -22.43
N PHE A 4 14.33 9.93 -21.83
CA PHE A 4 13.88 8.63 -21.38
C PHE A 4 14.16 8.44 -19.90
N VAL A 5 13.21 7.83 -19.22
CA VAL A 5 13.31 7.42 -17.82
C VAL A 5 13.07 5.91 -17.69
N ASN A 6 13.46 5.37 -16.53
CA ASN A 6 13.15 4.01 -16.14
C ASN A 6 12.24 4.07 -14.91
N HIS A 7 11.24 3.20 -14.86
CA HIS A 7 10.32 3.09 -13.73
C HIS A 7 10.43 1.71 -13.12
N THR A 8 10.66 1.64 -11.81
CA THR A 8 10.82 0.37 -11.09
C THR A 8 9.62 0.13 -10.18
N VAL A 9 9.14 -1.11 -10.14
CA VAL A 9 8.16 -1.56 -9.14
C VAL A 9 8.80 -2.58 -8.21
N ASN A 10 8.49 -2.48 -6.92
CA ASN A 10 8.82 -3.46 -5.90
C ASN A 10 7.54 -3.93 -5.23
N LYS A 11 7.48 -5.22 -4.90
CA LYS A 11 6.37 -5.82 -4.18
C LYS A 11 6.81 -6.24 -2.78
N LEU A 12 6.01 -5.85 -1.79
CA LEU A 12 6.13 -6.22 -0.39
C LEU A 12 4.86 -6.93 0.09
N TRP A 13 5.04 -7.76 1.10
CA TRP A 13 4.00 -8.58 1.70
C TRP A 13 4.04 -8.41 3.22
N GLU A 14 2.87 -8.27 3.83
CA GLU A 14 2.70 -8.21 5.27
C GLU A 14 1.69 -9.26 5.73
N ASN A 15 2.06 -10.02 6.77
CA ASN A 15 1.22 -11.03 7.42
C ASN A 15 0.76 -12.18 6.50
N GLY A 16 1.54 -12.51 5.47
CA GLY A 16 1.34 -13.62 4.55
C GLY A 16 1.82 -13.26 3.14
N SER A 17 1.88 -14.22 2.23
CA SER A 17 2.28 -14.01 0.83
C SER A 17 1.56 -14.97 -0.11
N GLU A 18 1.46 -14.58 -1.38
CA GLU A 18 1.04 -15.46 -2.49
C GLU A 18 2.25 -15.83 -3.36
N SER A 19 2.08 -16.78 -4.29
CA SER A 19 3.15 -17.23 -5.19
C SER A 19 3.51 -16.23 -6.28
N SER A 20 2.56 -15.41 -6.72
CA SER A 20 2.77 -14.34 -7.70
C SER A 20 1.66 -13.29 -7.64
N VAL A 21 1.93 -12.13 -8.23
CA VAL A 21 0.91 -11.10 -8.54
C VAL A 21 1.19 -10.51 -9.92
N GLU A 22 0.17 -9.92 -10.54
CA GLU A 22 0.33 -9.18 -11.79
C GLU A 22 0.26 -7.67 -11.54
N VAL A 23 1.13 -6.90 -12.19
CA VAL A 23 1.12 -5.44 -12.13
C VAL A 23 1.05 -4.82 -13.52
N GLN A 24 0.34 -3.72 -13.65
CA GLN A 24 0.13 -3.00 -14.90
C GLN A 24 0.76 -1.61 -14.82
N LEU A 25 1.64 -1.29 -15.76
CA LEU A 25 2.10 0.08 -16.00
C LEU A 25 0.99 0.87 -16.67
N LEU A 26 0.79 2.12 -16.23
CA LEU A 26 -0.13 3.07 -16.82
C LEU A 26 0.65 4.24 -17.43
N GLN A 27 0.29 4.62 -18.65
CA GLN A 27 0.70 5.86 -19.31
C GLN A 27 -0.46 6.85 -19.20
N ASP A 28 -0.26 7.97 -18.49
CA ASP A 28 -1.31 8.97 -18.23
C ASP A 28 -2.63 8.35 -17.71
N GLY A 29 -2.50 7.34 -16.85
CA GLY A 29 -3.64 6.62 -16.27
C GLY A 29 -4.28 5.56 -17.17
N THR A 30 -3.76 5.33 -18.38
CA THR A 30 -4.24 4.29 -19.31
C THR A 30 -3.28 3.09 -19.32
N PRO A 31 -3.77 1.83 -19.33
CA PRO A 31 -2.92 0.65 -19.43
C PRO A 31 -1.94 0.70 -20.59
N TYR A 32 -0.66 0.50 -20.29
CA TYR A 32 0.43 0.50 -21.25
C TYR A 32 1.14 -0.85 -21.27
N GLY A 33 1.14 -1.51 -22.42
CA GLY A 33 1.72 -2.84 -22.57
C GLY A 33 0.95 -3.95 -21.84
N ALA A 34 1.54 -5.14 -21.77
CA ALA A 34 0.98 -6.27 -21.05
C ALA A 34 1.28 -6.17 -19.54
N PRO A 35 0.42 -6.72 -18.66
CA PRO A 35 0.76 -6.93 -17.26
C PRO A 35 2.05 -7.72 -17.09
N VAL A 36 2.77 -7.42 -16.02
CA VAL A 36 4.01 -8.09 -15.64
C VAL A 36 3.78 -8.90 -14.37
N GLU A 37 4.22 -10.15 -14.37
CA GLU A 37 4.18 -10.99 -13.18
C GLU A 37 5.37 -10.68 -12.25
N LEU A 38 5.08 -10.48 -10.96
CA LEU A 38 6.07 -10.41 -9.88
C LEU A 38 5.98 -11.67 -9.02
N ASN A 39 7.12 -12.27 -8.70
CA ASN A 39 7.22 -13.51 -7.92
C ASN A 39 8.62 -13.64 -7.28
N ASP A 40 8.87 -14.73 -6.54
CA ASP A 40 10.17 -14.97 -5.90
C ASP A 40 11.34 -15.06 -6.90
N ALA A 41 11.11 -15.57 -8.12
CA ALA A 41 12.16 -15.76 -9.11
C ALA A 41 12.71 -14.43 -9.65
N ASN A 42 11.91 -13.37 -9.65
CA ASN A 42 12.35 -12.01 -9.97
C ASN A 42 12.53 -11.13 -8.73
N ALA A 43 12.66 -11.73 -7.54
CA ALA A 43 12.81 -11.02 -6.28
C ALA A 43 11.73 -9.93 -6.08
N TRP A 44 10.51 -10.18 -6.56
CA TRP A 44 9.38 -9.28 -6.42
C TRP A 44 9.62 -7.88 -6.98
N THR A 45 10.46 -7.76 -8.03
CA THR A 45 10.81 -6.47 -8.64
C THR A 45 10.82 -6.53 -10.16
N TYR A 46 10.51 -5.40 -10.79
CA TYR A 46 10.61 -5.22 -12.23
C TYR A 46 10.89 -3.76 -12.60
N THR A 47 11.64 -3.54 -13.68
CA THR A 47 11.94 -2.21 -14.20
C THR A 47 11.51 -2.09 -15.66
N TRP A 48 10.59 -1.19 -15.93
CA TRP A 48 10.31 -0.72 -17.29
C TRP A 48 11.38 0.30 -17.68
N GLN A 49 11.96 0.12 -18.86
CA GLN A 49 13.07 0.93 -19.35
C GLN A 49 12.65 1.75 -20.56
N GLN A 50 13.38 2.84 -20.83
CA GLN A 50 13.21 3.68 -22.02
C GLN A 50 11.79 4.24 -22.18
N LEU A 51 11.19 4.65 -21.06
CA LEU A 51 9.89 5.29 -21.06
C LEU A 51 10.05 6.77 -21.42
N ASP A 52 9.25 7.25 -22.37
CA ASP A 52 9.23 8.66 -22.75
C ASP A 52 8.78 9.51 -21.55
N ASP A 53 9.61 10.48 -21.16
CA ASP A 53 9.42 11.30 -19.97
C ASP A 53 8.41 12.44 -20.15
N SER A 54 7.86 12.60 -21.36
CA SER A 54 6.73 13.50 -21.61
C SER A 54 5.40 12.99 -21.04
N TYR A 55 5.35 11.73 -20.61
CA TYR A 55 4.18 11.09 -20.01
C TYR A 55 4.31 10.91 -18.50
N THR A 56 3.17 10.78 -17.83
CA THR A 56 3.11 10.36 -16.43
C THR A 56 3.01 8.84 -16.34
N TRP A 57 3.92 8.24 -15.58
CA TRP A 57 3.96 6.80 -15.35
C TRP A 57 3.48 6.45 -13.94
N SER A 58 2.61 5.45 -13.84
CA SER A 58 2.18 4.88 -12.57
C SER A 58 1.98 3.38 -12.68
N VAL A 59 1.95 2.68 -11.55
CA VAL A 59 1.83 1.23 -11.52
C VAL A 59 0.68 0.85 -10.61
N VAL A 60 -0.15 -0.10 -11.07
CA VAL A 60 -1.25 -0.68 -10.29
C VAL A 60 -1.09 -2.18 -10.22
N GLU A 61 -1.49 -2.78 -9.10
CA GLU A 61 -1.65 -4.22 -9.00
C GLU A 61 -2.98 -4.64 -9.62
N VAL A 62 -2.92 -5.69 -10.44
CA VAL A 62 -4.07 -6.31 -11.07
C VAL A 62 -4.43 -7.54 -10.23
N ASN A 63 -5.72 -7.73 -9.97
CA ASN A 63 -6.25 -8.87 -9.22
C ASN A 63 -5.64 -9.03 -7.81
N ILE A 64 -5.84 -8.04 -6.94
CA ILE A 64 -5.42 -8.12 -5.54
C ILE A 64 -5.98 -9.43 -4.92
N PRO A 65 -5.13 -10.28 -4.32
CA PRO A 65 -5.56 -11.55 -3.74
C PRO A 65 -6.63 -11.42 -2.66
N GLU A 66 -7.52 -12.41 -2.59
CA GLU A 66 -8.62 -12.41 -1.63
C GLU A 66 -8.10 -12.36 -0.19
N GLY A 67 -8.73 -11.52 0.64
CA GLY A 67 -8.32 -11.34 2.03
C GLY A 67 -7.10 -10.45 2.21
N TYR A 68 -6.61 -9.79 1.17
CA TYR A 68 -5.55 -8.77 1.26
C TYR A 68 -6.08 -7.36 0.98
N GLN A 69 -5.41 -6.38 1.57
CA GLN A 69 -5.49 -4.98 1.18
C GLN A 69 -4.17 -4.55 0.54
N SER A 70 -4.25 -3.89 -0.62
CA SER A 70 -3.09 -3.34 -1.33
C SER A 70 -2.91 -1.86 -1.01
N THR A 71 -1.67 -1.44 -0.77
CA THR A 71 -1.27 -0.03 -0.66
C THR A 71 -0.11 0.25 -1.61
N THR A 72 -0.05 1.49 -2.12
CA THR A 72 0.98 1.91 -3.08
C THR A 72 1.67 3.16 -2.58
N VAL A 73 3.01 3.15 -2.59
CA VAL A 73 3.86 4.29 -2.28
C VAL A 73 4.77 4.56 -3.46
N VAL A 74 4.88 5.82 -3.86
CA VAL A 74 5.80 6.25 -4.93
C VAL A 74 6.94 7.05 -4.29
N SER A 75 8.16 6.81 -4.74
CA SER A 75 9.36 7.54 -4.31
C SER A 75 9.27 9.03 -4.65
N ALA A 76 10.09 9.84 -3.97
CA ALA A 76 10.10 11.29 -4.17
C ALA A 76 10.47 11.73 -5.59
N ASP A 77 11.25 10.93 -6.31
CA ASP A 77 11.62 11.16 -7.71
C ASP A 77 10.54 10.67 -8.70
N GLY A 78 9.51 9.97 -8.23
CA GLY A 78 8.44 9.43 -9.06
C GLY A 78 8.81 8.16 -9.84
N LEU A 79 10.05 7.66 -9.73
CA LEU A 79 10.58 6.58 -10.59
C LEU A 79 10.55 5.19 -9.96
N THR A 80 10.21 5.09 -8.67
CA THR A 80 10.06 3.81 -7.96
C THR A 80 8.69 3.74 -7.31
N THR A 81 7.98 2.63 -7.54
CA THR A 81 6.71 2.31 -6.90
C THR A 81 6.87 1.08 -6.02
N THR A 82 6.46 1.17 -4.77
CA THR A 82 6.37 0.03 -3.87
C THR A 82 4.91 -0.29 -3.63
N ILE A 83 4.51 -1.52 -3.92
CA ILE A 83 3.18 -2.05 -3.64
C ILE A 83 3.28 -2.99 -2.46
N THR A 84 2.46 -2.80 -1.43
CA THR A 84 2.42 -3.66 -0.23
C THR A 84 1.04 -4.30 -0.11
N ASN A 85 0.99 -5.64 -0.10
CA ASN A 85 -0.22 -6.37 0.26
C ASN A 85 -0.17 -6.79 1.73
N THR A 86 -1.15 -6.37 2.50
CA THR A 86 -1.31 -6.71 3.91
C THR A 86 -2.50 -7.65 4.09
N LYS A 87 -2.26 -8.83 4.69
CA LYS A 87 -3.33 -9.79 4.97
C LYS A 87 -4.29 -9.21 6.00
N LEU A 88 -5.58 -9.19 5.67
CA LEU A 88 -6.63 -8.74 6.56
C LEU A 88 -6.85 -9.79 7.65
N VAL A 89 -6.76 -9.38 8.91
CA VAL A 89 -7.20 -10.19 10.05
C VAL A 89 -8.65 -9.84 10.33
N THR A 90 -9.56 -10.78 10.06
CA THR A 90 -10.94 -10.63 10.50
C THR A 90 -10.97 -10.89 12.01
N PRO A 91 -11.35 -9.92 12.86
CA PRO A 91 -11.58 -10.22 14.26
C PRO A 91 -12.73 -11.22 14.34
N ALA A 92 -12.48 -12.38 14.96
CA ALA A 92 -13.51 -13.36 15.22
C ALA A 92 -14.64 -12.68 16.01
N VAL A 93 -15.87 -12.77 15.50
CA VAL A 93 -17.06 -12.34 16.23
C VAL A 93 -17.10 -13.15 17.51
N GLU A 94 -16.79 -12.53 18.65
CA GLU A 94 -17.12 -13.10 19.95
C GLU A 94 -18.64 -13.20 20.03
N ASP A 95 -19.17 -14.42 19.93
CA ASP A 95 -20.55 -14.74 20.26
C ASP A 95 -20.76 -14.45 21.76
N PRO A 96 -21.66 -13.53 22.16
CA PRO A 96 -21.76 -13.05 23.54
C PRO A 96 -22.44 -14.05 24.51
N ALA A 97 -22.50 -15.34 24.21
CA ALA A 97 -23.27 -16.29 25.01
C ALA A 97 -22.66 -17.68 25.14
N ASN A 98 -21.45 -17.83 25.70
CA ASN A 98 -21.13 -19.08 26.42
C ASN A 98 -20.01 -18.93 27.47
N PRO A 99 -20.25 -19.13 28.78
CA PRO A 99 -19.21 -19.21 29.78
C PRO A 99 -18.75 -20.66 29.95
N THR A 100 -17.52 -20.99 29.57
CA THR A 100 -16.88 -22.19 30.11
C THR A 100 -15.40 -21.93 30.38
N ASP A 101 -15.18 -21.58 31.65
CA ASP A 101 -14.05 -21.92 32.51
C ASP A 101 -12.87 -22.65 31.83
N THR A 102 -11.72 -21.98 31.76
CA THR A 102 -10.42 -22.65 31.84
C THR A 102 -9.63 -22.00 32.97
N THR A 103 -9.72 -22.66 34.11
CA THR A 103 -8.89 -22.50 35.30
C THR A 103 -7.40 -22.56 34.93
N VAL A 104 -6.70 -21.43 35.06
CA VAL A 104 -5.25 -21.36 35.29
C VAL A 104 -5.05 -20.84 36.71
N THR A 105 -4.51 -21.68 37.59
CA THR A 105 -4.07 -21.30 38.96
C THR A 105 -2.53 -21.09 38.95
N PRO A 106 -1.93 -20.43 39.96
CA PRO A 106 -1.75 -18.97 40.03
C PRO A 106 -0.26 -18.60 40.20
N ASN A 107 0.12 -17.33 39.95
CA ASN A 107 1.23 -16.74 40.72
C ASN A 107 1.09 -15.22 40.91
N LYS A 108 0.48 -14.88 42.06
CA LYS A 108 0.77 -13.82 43.04
C LYS A 108 1.45 -12.50 42.57
N ARG A 109 0.59 -11.53 42.29
CA ARG A 109 0.42 -10.18 42.91
C ARG A 109 1.64 -9.41 43.47
N GLY A 110 1.81 -8.20 42.92
CA GLY A 110 2.22 -6.95 43.59
C GLY A 110 1.94 -5.76 42.65
N GLU A 111 0.69 -5.32 42.53
CA GLU A 111 0.16 -4.05 43.09
C GLU A 111 0.81 -2.75 42.56
N SER A 112 0.13 -2.07 41.63
CA SER A 112 -0.22 -0.65 41.75
C SER A 112 -1.19 -0.28 40.63
N VAL A 113 -2.43 0.05 41.01
CA VAL A 113 -3.38 0.71 40.11
C VAL A 113 -3.02 2.18 40.05
N LYS A 114 -2.60 2.66 38.88
CA LYS A 114 -2.95 4.00 38.41
C LYS A 114 -3.27 3.90 36.92
N THR A 115 -4.57 4.05 36.63
CA THR A 115 -5.13 4.30 35.31
C THR A 115 -4.33 5.37 34.58
N SER A 116 -3.56 4.99 33.57
CA SER A 116 -3.14 5.86 32.46
C SER A 116 -2.22 5.08 31.52
N ASP A 117 -2.73 4.11 30.79
CA ASP A 117 -2.06 3.64 29.57
C ASP A 117 -3.16 3.40 28.51
N SER A 118 -3.76 4.48 28.03
CA SER A 118 -3.27 5.23 26.88
C SER A 118 -3.51 4.44 25.58
N PHE A 119 -4.69 4.74 25.02
CA PHE A 119 -5.05 4.66 23.60
C PHE A 119 -5.57 3.33 23.02
N ASN A 120 -6.80 2.96 23.40
CA ASN A 120 -7.81 2.49 22.43
C ASN A 120 -8.28 3.65 21.49
N ALA A 121 -7.41 4.57 21.09
CA ALA A 121 -7.82 5.79 20.41
C ALA A 121 -6.77 6.56 19.58
N LEU A 122 -5.52 6.11 19.39
CA LEU A 122 -4.54 6.90 18.59
C LEU A 122 -3.61 6.13 17.65
N ALA A 123 -3.63 4.80 17.59
CA ALA A 123 -2.78 4.07 16.64
C ALA A 123 -3.46 3.77 15.28
N TRP A 124 -4.60 4.39 14.98
CA TRP A 124 -5.24 4.36 13.65
C TRP A 124 -5.14 5.69 12.89
N SER A 125 -4.46 6.70 13.46
CA SER A 125 -4.43 8.08 12.92
C SER A 125 -3.10 8.50 12.29
N LEU A 126 -2.17 7.58 12.05
CA LEU A 126 -0.94 7.80 11.26
C LEU A 126 -0.71 6.52 10.44
N ILE A 127 -1.47 6.22 9.38
CA ILE A 127 -1.36 6.82 8.03
C ILE A 127 -2.79 7.10 7.49
N LEU A 128 -3.45 8.12 8.04
CA LEU A 128 -4.57 8.78 7.36
C LEU A 128 -3.98 9.87 6.45
N GLY A 129 -3.51 9.44 5.29
CA GLY A 129 -3.07 10.29 4.21
C GLY A 129 -2.52 9.36 3.15
N THR A 130 -3.30 8.98 2.14
CA THR A 130 -3.29 9.75 0.89
C THR A 130 -4.52 9.58 -0.02
N SER A 131 -5.72 9.27 0.49
CA SER A 131 -6.93 9.57 -0.32
C SER A 131 -7.14 11.08 -0.54
N PHE A 132 -6.36 11.96 0.11
CA PHE A 132 -6.32 13.41 -0.16
C PHE A 132 -5.12 13.88 -1.01
N VAL A 133 -4.07 13.07 -1.22
CA VAL A 133 -2.98 13.45 -2.14
C VAL A 133 -3.44 13.33 -3.58
N SER A 134 -4.36 12.42 -3.91
CA SER A 134 -4.92 12.36 -5.27
C SER A 134 -5.68 13.64 -5.65
N ILE A 135 -6.37 14.30 -4.70
CA ILE A 135 -7.07 15.58 -4.95
C ILE A 135 -6.08 16.75 -4.98
N LEU A 136 -5.12 16.81 -4.06
CA LEU A 136 -4.10 17.87 -4.06
C LEU A 136 -3.13 17.76 -5.25
N PHE A 137 -2.82 16.55 -5.71
CA PHE A 137 -2.01 16.26 -6.88
C PHE A 137 -2.78 16.60 -8.18
N THR A 138 -4.07 16.24 -8.27
CA THR A 138 -4.93 16.70 -9.38
C THR A 138 -5.08 18.24 -9.39
N MET A 139 -5.20 18.89 -8.23
CA MET A 139 -5.23 20.35 -8.12
C MET A 139 -3.86 21.00 -8.44
N TYR A 140 -2.75 20.36 -8.07
CA TYR A 140 -1.40 20.80 -8.41
C TYR A 140 -1.16 20.72 -9.92
N ILE A 141 -1.60 19.63 -10.57
CA ILE A 141 -1.59 19.47 -12.04
C ILE A 141 -2.42 20.58 -12.71
N ARG A 142 -3.65 20.84 -12.24
CA ARG A 142 -4.48 21.94 -12.77
C ARG A 142 -3.84 23.33 -12.60
N ARG A 143 -3.19 23.58 -11.46
CA ARG A 143 -2.53 24.87 -11.17
C ARG A 143 -1.27 25.10 -12.01
N LYS A 144 -0.50 24.05 -12.34
CA LYS A 144 0.67 24.16 -13.21
C LYS A 144 0.28 24.49 -14.66
N ILE A 145 -0.76 23.83 -15.21
CA ILE A 145 -1.21 24.01 -16.60
C ILE A 145 -1.73 25.44 -16.87
N GLN A 146 -2.39 26.09 -15.92
CA GLN A 146 -2.91 27.46 -16.10
C GLN A 146 -1.79 28.53 -16.04
N ASN A 147 -0.68 28.25 -15.36
CA ASN A 147 0.43 29.19 -15.23
C ASN A 147 1.38 29.20 -16.44
N GLU A 148 1.35 28.13 -17.26
CA GLU A 148 2.17 28.01 -18.48
C GLU A 148 1.46 28.56 -19.74
N HIS A 149 0.16 28.87 -19.63
CA HIS A 149 -0.68 29.41 -20.71
C HIS A 149 -1.05 30.90 -20.55
N SER A 150 -0.45 31.62 -19.58
CA SER A 150 -0.65 33.06 -19.37
C SER A 150 0.58 33.89 -19.74
#